data_AF-A0AAV2JKG6-F1
#
_entry.id   AF-A0AAV2JKG6-F1
#
_cell.length_a   1.000
_cell.length_b   1.000
_cell.length_c   1.000
_cell.angle_alpha   90.00
_cell.angle_beta   90.00
_cell.angle_gamma   90.00
#
_symmetry.space_group_name_H-M   'P 1'
#
loop_
_entity.id
_entity.type
_entity.pdbx_description
1 polymer ?
#
loop_
_entity_poly.entity_id
_entity_poly.type
_entity_poly.pdbx_seq_one_letter_code
_entity_poly.pdbx_strand_id
1 'polypeptide(L)'
;MMSVFCEVPQAAPVAVFKLTQDFNNDQFPNKVNLGVGAYRTDEGLPWVLPVVKKVEKLIVEDDKLNHEYLPILGLPEFRSSASKIVLGDDSPAIKENRVGAVQCLGGTGALKMGADFLRRFYNGNNNSKTPVYVSAPTWENHNAVFTNAGFEDVRPYKYWDAEKRGLDLTGFLGDLETCPERSIFVLHACAHNPTGTDPTPEQWMQIAAVMMRRKLFVFFDSAYQGFASGNLDKDAWAVRYFVSLGFEMFCAQSFSKNFGLYNERVGNLTIVARDVDNLKRILSQMEKIVRTTWSNPPSQGARVVAVTLTSSSLFLEWKDNVKTMADRVLLMRSHLKAQLQALGTPGTWDHITNQIGMFSFTGLNPRQVEYMVKEKHVYLMASGRINMCGLTSRNINYVAQSIHEAITRKVEKLIVEDDKLNHEYLPILGLPEFRSSASKIVLGDDSPAIKENRVGAVQCLGGTGALKMGADFLRRFYNGNNNSKTPVYVSAPTWENHNAVFTNAGFEDVRPYKYWDAEKRGSACGSCNPDLLFALSGMSLP
;
A
#
# COMPACT_ATOMS: atom_id res chain seq x y z
N MET A 1 26.31 -15.92 -26.57
CA MET A 1 25.02 -16.47 -26.10
C MET A 1 24.20 -15.33 -25.53
N MET A 2 22.91 -15.23 -25.88
CA MET A 2 21.99 -14.36 -25.14
C MET A 2 21.80 -14.93 -23.72
N SER A 3 21.72 -14.04 -22.72
CA SER A 3 21.40 -14.45 -21.35
C SER A 3 20.01 -15.08 -21.32
N VAL A 4 19.87 -16.22 -20.63
CA VAL A 4 18.56 -16.86 -20.39
C VAL A 4 17.62 -15.99 -19.53
N PHE A 5 18.13 -14.90 -18.95
CA PHE A 5 17.37 -13.95 -18.13
C PHE A 5 17.16 -12.59 -18.81
N CYS A 6 17.37 -12.47 -20.13
CA CYS A 6 17.26 -11.19 -20.83
C CYS A 6 15.85 -10.56 -20.79
N GLU A 7 14.81 -11.35 -20.56
CA GLU A 7 13.42 -10.89 -20.50
C GLU A 7 12.89 -10.69 -19.06
N VAL A 8 13.70 -10.94 -18.02
CA VAL A 8 13.24 -10.79 -16.63
C VAL A 8 13.01 -9.30 -16.34
N PRO A 9 11.76 -8.87 -16.08
CA PRO A 9 11.48 -7.46 -15.83
C PRO A 9 11.97 -7.03 -14.46
N GLN A 10 12.41 -5.78 -14.34
CA GLN A 10 12.73 -5.19 -13.05
C GLN A 10 11.44 -4.95 -12.24
N ALA A 11 11.37 -5.52 -11.03
CA ALA A 11 10.25 -5.30 -10.13
C ALA A 11 10.27 -3.87 -9.56
N ALA A 12 9.07 -3.28 -9.40
CA ALA A 12 8.92 -2.00 -8.72
C ALA A 12 9.35 -2.14 -7.24
N PRO A 13 10.06 -1.15 -6.66
CA PRO A 13 10.38 -1.17 -5.23
C PRO A 13 9.13 -1.14 -4.36
N VAL A 14 9.13 -1.92 -3.29
CA VAL A 14 8.08 -1.84 -2.26
C VAL A 14 8.16 -0.48 -1.57
N ALA A 15 7.06 0.29 -1.62
CA ALA A 15 7.05 1.71 -1.28
C ALA A 15 7.59 2.03 0.12
N VAL A 16 7.23 1.24 1.14
CA VAL A 16 7.69 1.47 2.52
C VAL A 16 9.22 1.26 2.68
N PHE A 17 9.80 0.32 1.95
CA PHE A 17 11.25 0.08 2.00
C PHE A 17 12.01 1.14 1.21
N LYS A 18 11.47 1.58 0.06
CA LYS A 18 12.03 2.71 -0.69
C LYS A 18 12.05 3.99 0.13
N LEU A 19 10.94 4.30 0.81
CA LEU A 19 10.85 5.47 1.71
C LEU A 19 11.90 5.41 2.84
N THR A 20 12.18 4.21 3.36
CA THR A 20 13.22 4.00 4.38
C THR A 20 14.62 4.22 3.82
N GLN A 21 14.87 3.74 2.60
CA GLN A 21 16.13 3.94 1.91
C GLN A 21 16.37 5.44 1.64
N ASP A 22 15.34 6.16 1.20
CA ASP A 22 15.41 7.59 0.96
C ASP A 22 15.71 8.36 2.25
N PHE A 23 14.99 8.03 3.33
CA PHE A 23 15.29 8.56 4.66
C PHE A 23 16.74 8.29 5.08
N ASN A 24 17.27 7.09 4.84
CA ASN A 24 18.65 6.76 5.24
C ASN A 24 19.69 7.55 4.45
N ASN A 25 19.45 7.78 3.16
CA ASN A 25 20.36 8.50 2.26
C ASN A 25 20.38 10.01 2.51
N ASP A 26 19.28 10.57 2.99
CA ASP A 26 19.15 11.98 3.33
C ASP A 26 20.14 12.40 4.44
N GLN A 27 20.88 13.48 4.26
CA GLN A 27 21.85 13.98 5.24
C GLN A 27 21.29 15.12 6.11
N PHE A 28 20.03 15.51 5.91
CA PHE A 28 19.41 16.58 6.69
C PHE A 28 19.35 16.20 8.19
N PRO A 29 19.89 17.04 9.10
CA PRO A 29 20.09 16.66 10.50
C PRO A 29 18.79 16.42 11.28
N ASN A 30 17.70 17.08 10.87
CA ASN A 30 16.40 16.98 11.53
C ASN A 30 15.40 16.10 10.78
N LYS A 31 15.86 15.24 9.87
CA LYS A 31 14.99 14.32 9.11
C LYS A 31 14.21 13.40 10.06
N VAL A 32 12.96 13.09 9.71
CA VAL A 32 12.08 12.24 10.54
C VAL A 32 11.51 11.09 9.72
N ASN A 33 11.59 9.87 10.25
CA ASN A 33 10.98 8.68 9.63
C ASN A 33 9.65 8.33 10.31
N LEU A 34 8.54 8.66 9.65
CA LEU A 34 7.18 8.26 10.02
C LEU A 34 6.64 7.15 9.10
N GLY A 35 7.48 6.55 8.25
CA GLY A 35 7.08 5.57 7.24
C GLY A 35 7.11 4.13 7.74
N VAL A 36 8.23 3.72 8.37
CA VAL A 36 8.50 2.34 8.78
C VAL A 36 7.51 1.88 9.85
N GLY A 37 6.93 0.68 9.72
CA GLY A 37 6.06 0.06 10.73
C GLY A 37 6.80 -0.67 11.84
N ALA A 38 7.71 0.02 12.55
CA ALA A 38 8.45 -0.53 13.69
C ALA A 38 8.50 0.45 14.88
N TYR A 39 8.43 -0.09 16.09
CA TYR A 39 8.47 0.69 17.33
C TYR A 39 9.85 1.34 17.51
N ARG A 40 9.87 2.54 18.09
CA ARG A 40 11.09 3.26 18.46
C ARG A 40 10.95 3.84 19.85
N THR A 41 12.07 3.95 20.56
CA THR A 41 12.17 4.68 21.82
C THR A 41 12.01 6.19 21.59
N ASP A 42 11.95 6.97 22.67
CA ASP A 42 11.98 8.44 22.56
C ASP A 42 13.30 8.95 21.96
N GLU A 43 14.34 8.13 21.97
CA GLU A 43 15.59 8.42 21.27
C GLU A 43 15.52 8.20 19.75
N GLY A 44 14.42 7.66 19.24
CA GLY A 44 14.29 7.27 17.83
C GLY A 44 15.00 5.95 17.49
N LEU A 45 15.40 5.17 18.49
CA LEU A 45 16.16 3.93 18.32
C LEU A 45 15.25 2.69 18.38
N PRO A 46 15.62 1.57 17.74
CA PRO A 46 14.95 0.29 17.98
C PRO A 46 14.99 -0.11 19.45
N TRP A 47 13.89 -0.66 19.96
CA TRP A 47 13.82 -1.16 21.33
C TRP A 47 13.72 -2.69 21.32
N VAL A 48 14.72 -3.36 21.88
CA VAL A 48 14.65 -4.78 22.20
C VAL A 48 14.10 -4.91 23.62
N LEU A 49 12.95 -5.56 23.76
CA LEU A 49 12.26 -5.68 25.03
C LEU A 49 13.17 -6.32 26.10
N PRO A 50 13.20 -5.78 27.33
CA PRO A 50 13.95 -6.37 28.44
C PRO A 50 13.70 -7.86 28.65
N VAL A 51 12.43 -8.29 28.58
CA VAL A 51 12.05 -9.71 28.72
C VAL A 51 12.63 -10.57 27.60
N VAL A 52 12.71 -10.05 26.37
CA VAL A 52 13.29 -10.78 25.23
C VAL A 52 14.77 -11.00 25.46
N LYS A 53 15.53 -9.96 25.83
CA LYS A 53 16.96 -10.09 26.15
C LYS A 53 17.21 -11.08 27.29
N LYS A 54 16.34 -11.09 28.29
CA LYS A 54 16.41 -12.02 29.43
C LYS A 54 16.21 -13.45 28.96
N VAL A 55 15.18 -13.71 28.17
CA VAL A 55 14.88 -15.05 27.66
C VAL A 55 15.93 -15.54 26.67
N GLU A 56 16.49 -14.67 25.82
CA GLU A 56 17.59 -15.04 24.94
C GLU A 56 18.81 -15.55 25.72
N LYS A 57 19.14 -14.95 26.86
CA LYS A 57 20.20 -15.46 27.75
C LYS A 57 19.84 -16.82 28.33
N LEU A 58 18.61 -17.00 28.82
CA LEU A 58 18.15 -18.29 29.34
C LEU A 58 18.23 -19.40 28.30
N ILE A 59 17.92 -19.09 27.03
CA ILE A 59 18.02 -20.05 25.93
C ILE A 59 19.47 -20.43 25.64
N VAL A 60 20.39 -19.46 25.67
CA VAL A 60 21.82 -19.71 25.41
C VAL A 60 22.47 -20.52 26.54
N GLU A 61 21.97 -20.39 27.77
CA GLU A 61 22.47 -21.09 28.96
C GLU A 61 21.88 -22.50 29.15
N ASP A 62 20.88 -22.91 28.35
CA ASP A 62 20.23 -24.23 28.48
C ASP A 62 20.92 -25.31 27.64
N ASP A 63 21.79 -26.08 28.28
CA ASP A 63 22.54 -27.20 27.68
C ASP A 63 21.66 -28.32 27.09
N LYS A 64 20.35 -28.35 27.40
CA LYS A 64 19.42 -29.34 26.85
C LYS A 64 18.91 -28.95 25.46
N LEU A 65 19.03 -27.67 25.09
CA LEU A 65 18.59 -27.19 23.80
C LEU A 65 19.60 -27.55 22.70
N ASN A 66 19.07 -28.02 21.57
CA ASN A 66 19.84 -28.30 20.37
C ASN A 66 19.26 -27.56 19.16
N HIS A 67 19.88 -27.75 18.00
CA HIS A 67 19.49 -27.17 16.72
C HIS A 67 18.87 -28.19 15.76
N GLU A 68 18.33 -29.29 16.29
CA GLU A 68 17.61 -30.28 15.48
C GLU A 68 16.32 -29.69 14.91
N TYR A 69 15.81 -30.35 13.87
CA TYR A 69 14.57 -29.94 13.21
C TYR A 69 13.38 -29.96 14.17
N LEU A 70 12.57 -28.90 14.11
CA LEU A 70 11.26 -28.89 14.75
C LEU A 70 10.27 -29.82 14.03
N PRO A 71 9.17 -30.21 14.69
CA PRO A 71 8.01 -30.78 14.00
C PRO A 71 7.57 -29.88 12.84
N ILE A 72 6.96 -30.46 11.79
CA ILE A 72 6.57 -29.73 10.56
C ILE A 72 5.72 -28.51 10.88
N LEU A 73 4.73 -28.66 11.76
CA LEU A 73 3.86 -27.55 12.17
C LEU A 73 4.53 -26.56 13.16
N GLY A 74 5.72 -26.88 13.65
CA GLY A 74 6.52 -26.07 14.58
C GLY A 74 6.41 -26.46 16.05
N LEU A 75 7.04 -25.65 16.89
CA LEU A 75 7.22 -25.90 18.32
C LEU A 75 5.86 -26.00 19.05
N PRO A 76 5.51 -27.14 19.66
CA PRO A 76 4.20 -27.36 20.28
C PRO A 76 3.84 -26.33 21.36
N GLU A 77 4.79 -25.97 22.20
CA GLU A 77 4.64 -25.02 23.31
C GLU A 77 4.37 -23.61 22.79
N PHE A 78 5.08 -23.19 21.73
CA PHE A 78 4.82 -21.92 21.06
C PHE A 78 3.41 -21.89 20.46
N ARG A 79 3.04 -22.92 19.70
CA ARG A 79 1.74 -22.98 19.03
C ARG A 79 0.57 -22.93 20.01
N SER A 80 0.65 -23.70 21.08
CA SER A 80 -0.39 -23.76 22.11
C SER A 80 -0.49 -22.44 22.89
N SER A 81 0.63 -21.88 23.34
CA SER A 81 0.65 -20.59 24.05
C SER A 81 0.21 -19.43 23.16
N ALA A 82 0.67 -19.34 21.91
CA ALA A 82 0.24 -18.34 20.94
C ALA A 82 -1.27 -18.38 20.69
N SER A 83 -1.84 -19.58 20.52
CA SER A 83 -3.29 -19.74 20.32
C SER A 83 -4.08 -19.31 21.56
N LYS A 84 -3.59 -19.61 22.77
CA LYS A 84 -4.20 -19.13 24.02
C LYS A 84 -4.20 -17.61 24.12
N ILE A 85 -3.14 -16.92 23.69
CA ILE A 85 -3.08 -15.45 23.73
C ILE A 85 -4.23 -14.80 22.95
N VAL A 86 -4.52 -15.26 21.72
CA VAL A 86 -5.61 -14.67 20.94
C VAL A 86 -6.98 -15.16 21.41
N LEU A 87 -7.13 -16.44 21.74
CA LEU A 87 -8.44 -17.01 22.07
C LEU A 87 -8.88 -16.80 23.53
N GLY A 88 -7.94 -16.55 24.43
CA GLY A 88 -8.16 -16.50 25.88
C GLY A 88 -8.22 -17.90 26.51
N ASP A 89 -7.85 -17.98 27.80
CA ASP A 89 -7.81 -19.25 28.54
C ASP A 89 -9.19 -19.93 28.64
N ASP A 90 -10.25 -19.12 28.68
CA ASP A 90 -11.63 -19.61 28.80
C ASP A 90 -12.30 -19.97 27.48
N SER A 91 -11.57 -19.92 26.36
CA SER A 91 -12.11 -20.17 25.02
C SER A 91 -12.87 -21.51 24.93
N PRO A 92 -14.15 -21.50 24.48
CA PRO A 92 -14.90 -22.74 24.29
C PRO A 92 -14.25 -23.64 23.24
N ALA A 93 -13.67 -23.08 22.18
CA ALA A 93 -12.97 -23.86 21.17
C ALA A 93 -11.75 -24.61 21.72
N ILE A 94 -11.02 -24.02 22.68
CA ILE A 94 -9.91 -24.72 23.35
C ILE A 94 -10.45 -25.86 24.23
N LYS A 95 -11.47 -25.59 25.06
CA LYS A 95 -12.11 -26.58 25.94
C LYS A 95 -12.68 -27.77 25.15
N GLU A 96 -13.17 -27.51 23.94
CA GLU A 96 -13.75 -28.49 23.02
C GLU A 96 -12.71 -29.17 22.09
N ASN A 97 -11.41 -28.87 22.24
CA ASN A 97 -10.33 -29.40 21.41
C ASN A 97 -10.47 -29.12 19.90
N ARG A 98 -11.07 -27.98 19.56
CA ARG A 98 -11.30 -27.53 18.18
C ARG A 98 -10.23 -26.60 17.63
N VAL A 99 -9.18 -26.35 18.41
CA VAL A 99 -8.11 -25.42 18.09
C VAL A 99 -6.85 -26.16 17.68
N GLY A 100 -6.32 -25.83 16.50
CA GLY A 100 -4.98 -26.20 16.08
C GLY A 100 -4.20 -25.00 15.60
N ALA A 101 -2.92 -25.20 15.36
CA ALA A 101 -2.04 -24.10 15.00
C ALA A 101 -0.85 -24.54 14.14
N VAL A 102 -0.34 -23.59 13.37
CA VAL A 102 0.84 -23.73 12.52
C VAL A 102 1.78 -22.57 12.80
N GLN A 103 2.98 -22.84 13.30
CA GLN A 103 4.02 -21.83 13.41
C GLN A 103 4.46 -21.39 12.01
N CYS A 104 4.50 -20.09 11.78
CA CYS A 104 4.69 -19.47 10.48
C CYS A 104 5.74 -18.36 10.51
N LEU A 105 6.22 -17.97 9.33
CA LEU A 105 7.19 -16.88 9.15
C LEU A 105 6.54 -15.49 9.31
N GLY A 106 6.23 -15.12 10.55
CA GLY A 106 5.50 -13.91 10.91
C GLY A 106 4.04 -13.93 10.46
N GLY A 107 3.34 -12.80 10.62
CA GLY A 107 1.96 -12.66 10.13
C GLY A 107 1.81 -12.92 8.63
N THR A 108 2.77 -12.46 7.81
CA THR A 108 2.78 -12.73 6.35
C THR A 108 2.79 -14.23 6.04
N GLY A 109 3.62 -15.00 6.73
CA GLY A 109 3.67 -16.46 6.57
C GLY A 109 2.35 -17.12 7.00
N ALA A 110 1.75 -16.65 8.09
CA ALA A 110 0.47 -17.17 8.56
C ALA A 110 -0.67 -16.90 7.57
N LEU A 111 -0.72 -15.68 7.01
CA LEU A 111 -1.64 -15.32 5.92
C LEU A 111 -1.42 -16.21 4.69
N LYS A 112 -0.17 -16.43 4.28
CA LYS A 112 0.16 -17.29 3.12
C LYS A 112 -0.29 -18.74 3.33
N MET A 113 -0.02 -19.33 4.50
CA MET A 113 -0.43 -20.71 4.79
C MET A 113 -1.95 -20.85 4.83
N GLY A 114 -2.64 -19.89 5.45
CA GLY A 114 -4.10 -19.87 5.45
C GLY A 114 -4.66 -19.70 4.04
N ALA A 115 -4.12 -18.77 3.24
CA ALA A 115 -4.55 -18.53 1.87
C ALA A 115 -4.33 -19.76 0.97
N ASP A 116 -3.17 -20.41 1.07
CA ASP A 116 -2.87 -21.63 0.31
C ASP A 116 -3.82 -22.78 0.66
N PHE A 117 -4.14 -22.93 1.95
CA PHE A 117 -5.09 -23.92 2.39
C PHE A 117 -6.50 -23.62 1.86
N LEU A 118 -6.99 -22.39 2.03
CA LEU A 118 -8.32 -21.99 1.58
C LEU A 118 -8.45 -22.16 0.05
N ARG A 119 -7.45 -21.69 -0.71
CA ARG A 119 -7.43 -21.84 -2.18
C ARG A 119 -7.55 -23.30 -2.61
N ARG A 120 -6.97 -24.24 -1.85
CA ARG A 120 -6.98 -25.67 -2.19
C ARG A 120 -8.26 -26.37 -1.74
N PHE A 121 -8.78 -26.04 -0.55
CA PHE A 121 -9.73 -26.91 0.16
C PHE A 121 -11.01 -26.24 0.69
N TYR A 122 -11.10 -24.91 0.71
CA TYR A 122 -12.29 -24.21 1.21
C TYR A 122 -13.45 -24.20 0.21
N ASN A 123 -14.54 -24.89 0.55
CA ASN A 123 -15.74 -25.05 -0.31
C ASN A 123 -15.53 -25.98 -1.53
N GLY A 124 -14.66 -26.97 -1.38
CA GLY A 124 -14.35 -27.96 -2.42
C GLY A 124 -12.86 -28.02 -2.71
N ASN A 125 -12.50 -28.75 -3.77
CA ASN A 125 -11.13 -28.90 -4.21
C ASN A 125 -10.89 -27.95 -5.39
N ASN A 126 -10.04 -26.94 -5.20
CA ASN A 126 -9.75 -25.81 -6.11
C ASN A 126 -10.76 -24.64 -6.08
N ASN A 127 -10.44 -23.63 -5.29
CA ASN A 127 -11.32 -22.51 -4.94
C ASN A 127 -10.77 -21.16 -5.45
N SER A 128 -10.09 -21.16 -6.59
CA SER A 128 -9.50 -19.95 -7.18
C SER A 128 -10.52 -18.83 -7.44
N LYS A 129 -11.77 -19.20 -7.72
CA LYS A 129 -12.88 -18.28 -7.99
C LYS A 129 -13.64 -17.82 -6.74
N THR A 130 -13.30 -18.31 -5.55
CA THR A 130 -13.93 -17.85 -4.32
C THR A 130 -13.51 -16.41 -4.06
N PRO A 131 -14.45 -15.46 -3.93
CA PRO A 131 -14.10 -14.07 -3.68
C PRO A 131 -13.41 -13.90 -2.33
N VAL A 132 -12.31 -13.17 -2.32
CA VAL A 132 -11.60 -12.73 -1.12
C VAL A 132 -11.78 -11.23 -0.97
N TYR A 133 -12.35 -10.81 0.14
CA TYR A 133 -12.61 -9.42 0.46
C TYR A 133 -11.56 -8.89 1.45
N VAL A 134 -10.90 -7.80 1.09
CA VAL A 134 -9.94 -7.04 1.92
C VAL A 134 -10.42 -5.61 2.08
N SER A 135 -10.11 -4.95 3.20
CA SER A 135 -10.63 -3.60 3.46
C SER A 135 -10.11 -2.58 2.44
N ALA A 136 -10.91 -1.55 2.17
CA ALA A 136 -10.52 -0.38 1.40
C ALA A 136 -10.35 0.84 2.33
N PRO A 137 -9.10 1.29 2.59
CA PRO A 137 -7.82 0.65 2.25
C PRO A 137 -7.47 -0.51 3.20
N THR A 138 -6.41 -1.26 2.90
CA THR A 138 -5.85 -2.33 3.72
C THR A 138 -4.32 -2.26 3.74
N TRP A 139 -3.66 -3.11 4.54
CA TRP A 139 -2.23 -3.37 4.40
C TRP A 139 -1.96 -3.89 2.98
N GLU A 140 -1.10 -3.19 2.25
CA GLU A 140 -0.79 -3.38 0.83
C GLU A 140 -0.61 -4.86 0.43
N ASN A 141 0.10 -5.62 1.26
CA ASN A 141 0.50 -6.98 0.96
C ASN A 141 -0.65 -8.01 1.08
N HIS A 142 -1.83 -7.65 1.62
CA HIS A 142 -2.99 -8.55 1.62
C HIS A 142 -3.36 -8.97 0.19
N ASN A 143 -3.49 -8.01 -0.72
CA ASN A 143 -3.81 -8.31 -2.13
C ASN A 143 -2.77 -9.26 -2.73
N ALA A 144 -1.49 -8.93 -2.58
CA ALA A 144 -0.40 -9.74 -3.13
C ALA A 144 -0.37 -11.17 -2.55
N VAL A 145 -0.61 -11.35 -1.24
CA VAL A 145 -0.59 -12.69 -0.63
C VAL A 145 -1.70 -13.58 -1.19
N PHE A 146 -2.94 -13.07 -1.28
CA PHE A 146 -4.06 -13.87 -1.76
C PHE A 146 -4.00 -14.10 -3.28
N THR A 147 -3.59 -13.10 -4.08
CA THR A 147 -3.36 -13.29 -5.51
C THR A 147 -2.25 -14.33 -5.76
N ASN A 148 -1.13 -14.26 -5.04
CA ASN A 148 -0.04 -15.25 -5.18
C ASN A 148 -0.41 -16.65 -4.65
N ALA A 149 -1.40 -16.78 -3.76
CA ALA A 149 -1.94 -18.07 -3.37
C ALA A 149 -2.80 -18.72 -4.49
N GLY A 150 -3.17 -17.94 -5.52
CA GLY A 150 -3.93 -18.38 -6.68
C GLY A 150 -5.42 -18.04 -6.64
N PHE A 151 -5.84 -17.06 -5.84
CA PHE A 151 -7.18 -16.48 -5.93
C PHE A 151 -7.26 -15.52 -7.12
N GLU A 152 -8.26 -15.71 -7.97
CA GLU A 152 -8.53 -14.90 -9.17
C GLU A 152 -9.33 -13.65 -8.86
N ASP A 153 -10.01 -13.61 -7.70
CA ASP A 153 -11.00 -12.60 -7.36
C ASP A 153 -10.77 -12.01 -5.96
N VAL A 154 -9.83 -11.07 -5.86
CA VAL A 154 -9.56 -10.32 -4.63
C VAL A 154 -10.18 -8.93 -4.76
N ARG A 155 -11.15 -8.64 -3.90
CA ARG A 155 -12.01 -7.45 -3.96
C ARG A 155 -11.82 -6.54 -2.74
N PRO A 156 -11.93 -5.22 -2.90
CA PRO A 156 -12.09 -4.32 -1.78
C PRO A 156 -13.50 -4.45 -1.15
N TYR A 157 -13.61 -4.22 0.17
CA TYR A 157 -14.86 -3.84 0.83
C TYR A 157 -14.72 -2.45 1.49
N LYS A 158 -15.82 -1.70 1.53
CA LYS A 158 -15.87 -0.38 2.15
C LYS A 158 -15.53 -0.46 3.63
N TYR A 159 -14.62 0.40 4.06
CA TYR A 159 -14.14 0.42 5.43
C TYR A 159 -13.85 1.83 5.92
N TRP A 160 -13.15 2.63 5.13
CA TRP A 160 -12.76 3.99 5.49
C TRP A 160 -13.67 5.04 4.87
N ASP A 161 -14.26 5.88 5.71
CA ASP A 161 -14.95 7.10 5.33
C ASP A 161 -13.97 8.27 5.45
N ALA A 162 -13.57 8.85 4.32
CA ALA A 162 -12.58 9.94 4.29
C ALA A 162 -13.10 11.26 4.85
N GLU A 163 -14.41 11.52 4.72
CA GLU A 163 -15.04 12.73 5.26
C GLU A 163 -15.13 12.65 6.78
N LYS A 164 -15.58 11.50 7.30
CA LYS A 164 -15.65 11.25 8.76
C LYS A 164 -14.30 10.93 9.38
N ARG A 165 -13.29 10.58 8.57
CA ARG A 165 -12.00 10.02 8.98
C ARG A 165 -12.16 8.84 9.95
N GLY A 166 -13.10 7.96 9.63
CA GLY A 166 -13.55 6.87 10.50
C GLY A 166 -14.11 5.68 9.73
N LEU A 167 -14.85 4.81 10.42
CA LEU A 167 -15.38 3.57 9.86
C LEU A 167 -16.64 3.85 9.03
N ASP A 168 -16.65 3.45 7.76
CA ASP A 168 -17.85 3.32 6.94
C ASP A 168 -18.58 2.01 7.28
N LEU A 169 -19.25 1.97 8.43
CA LEU A 169 -19.98 0.78 8.86
C LEU A 169 -21.12 0.43 7.88
N THR A 170 -21.80 1.43 7.32
CA THR A 170 -22.94 1.21 6.42
C THR A 170 -22.46 0.56 5.12
N GLY A 171 -21.39 1.08 4.53
CA GLY A 171 -20.75 0.46 3.37
C GLY A 171 -20.24 -0.94 3.68
N PHE A 172 -19.58 -1.13 4.83
CA PHE A 172 -19.05 -2.43 5.22
C PHE A 172 -20.16 -3.48 5.36
N LEU A 173 -21.22 -3.17 6.10
CA LEU A 173 -22.38 -4.06 6.22
C LEU A 173 -23.04 -4.30 4.85
N GLY A 174 -23.17 -3.27 4.01
CA GLY A 174 -23.72 -3.40 2.65
C GLY A 174 -22.93 -4.38 1.78
N ASP A 175 -21.60 -4.35 1.82
CA ASP A 175 -20.77 -5.30 1.08
C ASP A 175 -20.90 -6.73 1.64
N LEU A 176 -21.02 -6.88 2.97
CA LEU A 176 -21.32 -8.16 3.60
C LEU A 176 -22.69 -8.72 3.22
N GLU A 177 -23.70 -7.87 3.01
CA GLU A 177 -25.07 -8.27 2.60
C GLU A 177 -25.19 -8.65 1.12
N THR A 178 -24.30 -8.15 0.27
CA THR A 178 -24.39 -8.33 -1.19
C THR A 178 -23.38 -9.34 -1.73
N CYS A 179 -22.28 -9.60 -1.01
CA CYS A 179 -21.28 -10.56 -1.44
C CYS A 179 -21.87 -11.99 -1.60
N PRO A 180 -21.29 -12.85 -2.46
CA PRO A 180 -21.68 -14.24 -2.55
C PRO A 180 -21.54 -14.96 -1.19
N GLU A 181 -22.44 -15.91 -0.86
CA GLU A 181 -22.24 -16.79 0.29
C GLU A 181 -20.90 -17.52 0.17
N ARG A 182 -20.28 -17.87 1.31
CA ARG A 182 -18.94 -18.48 1.36
C ARG A 182 -17.84 -17.59 0.77
N SER A 183 -18.03 -16.27 0.70
CA SER A 183 -16.90 -15.37 0.46
C SER A 183 -15.97 -15.32 1.68
N ILE A 184 -14.67 -15.12 1.44
CA ILE A 184 -13.65 -15.00 2.50
C ILE A 184 -13.44 -13.53 2.82
N PHE A 185 -13.52 -13.14 4.09
CA PHE A 185 -13.24 -11.78 4.54
C PHE A 185 -11.97 -11.75 5.39
N VAL A 186 -10.99 -10.96 4.96
CA VAL A 186 -9.77 -10.68 5.71
C VAL A 186 -10.01 -9.47 6.60
N LEU A 187 -10.06 -9.69 7.91
CA LEU A 187 -10.40 -8.68 8.90
C LEU A 187 -9.20 -8.39 9.79
N HIS A 188 -8.88 -7.12 10.02
CA HIS A 188 -7.88 -6.76 11.03
C HIS A 188 -8.53 -6.93 12.42
N ALA A 189 -7.90 -7.68 13.31
CA ALA A 189 -8.43 -7.95 14.64
C ALA A 189 -8.53 -6.67 15.50
N CYS A 190 -7.51 -5.81 15.38
CA CYS A 190 -7.42 -4.48 15.97
C CYS A 190 -6.28 -3.69 15.30
N ALA A 191 -6.19 -2.39 15.60
CA ALA A 191 -5.24 -1.44 15.04
C ALA A 191 -5.14 -1.54 13.52
N HIS A 192 -6.27 -1.39 12.84
CA HIS A 192 -6.38 -1.53 11.40
C HIS A 192 -5.24 -0.81 10.66
N ASN A 193 -4.46 -1.57 9.88
CA ASN A 193 -3.41 -1.00 9.04
C ASN A 193 -4.00 -0.76 7.64
N PRO A 194 -4.10 0.49 7.17
CA PRO A 194 -3.27 1.63 7.61
C PRO A 194 -4.00 2.75 8.37
N THR A 195 -5.31 2.65 8.60
CA THR A 195 -6.14 3.79 9.06
C THR A 195 -6.09 4.03 10.57
N GLY A 196 -5.75 3.01 11.36
CA GLY A 196 -5.89 3.01 12.82
C GLY A 196 -7.34 3.06 13.31
N THR A 197 -8.33 2.81 12.46
CA THR A 197 -9.74 2.85 12.84
C THR A 197 -10.27 1.45 13.04
N ASP A 198 -10.79 1.13 14.21
CA ASP A 198 -11.36 -0.18 14.51
C ASP A 198 -12.87 -0.08 14.77
N PRO A 199 -13.66 -1.12 14.44
CA PRO A 199 -15.04 -1.20 14.90
C PRO A 199 -15.11 -1.30 16.43
N THR A 200 -16.14 -0.65 16.99
CA THR A 200 -16.54 -0.83 18.39
C THR A 200 -17.09 -2.25 18.64
N PRO A 201 -17.16 -2.72 19.90
CA PRO A 201 -17.80 -4.00 20.22
C PRO A 201 -19.20 -4.15 19.60
N GLU A 202 -20.04 -3.12 19.69
CA GLU A 202 -21.40 -3.12 19.16
C GLU A 202 -21.42 -3.22 17.62
N GLN A 203 -20.44 -2.62 16.95
CA GLN A 203 -20.27 -2.74 15.51
C GLN A 203 -19.75 -4.12 15.09
N TRP A 204 -18.80 -4.67 15.85
CA TRP A 204 -18.35 -6.05 15.65
C TRP A 204 -19.49 -7.06 15.82
N MET A 205 -20.41 -6.84 16.76
CA MET A 205 -21.60 -7.68 16.91
C MET A 205 -22.47 -7.66 15.64
N GLN A 206 -22.68 -6.49 15.04
CA GLN A 206 -23.41 -6.35 13.77
C GLN A 206 -22.70 -7.07 12.63
N ILE A 207 -21.38 -6.87 12.49
CA ILE A 207 -20.56 -7.52 11.47
C ILE A 207 -20.65 -9.05 11.60
N ALA A 208 -20.46 -9.59 12.80
CA ALA A 208 -20.53 -11.02 13.07
C ALA A 208 -21.92 -11.60 12.75
N ALA A 209 -22.99 -10.87 13.10
CA ALA A 209 -24.36 -11.30 12.81
C ALA A 209 -24.61 -11.46 11.31
N VAL A 210 -24.16 -10.50 10.49
CA VAL A 210 -24.27 -10.60 9.03
C VAL A 210 -23.41 -11.73 8.49
N MET A 211 -22.14 -11.83 8.91
CA MET A 211 -21.22 -12.88 8.45
C MET A 211 -21.75 -14.29 8.74
N MET A 212 -22.30 -14.51 9.93
CA MET A 212 -22.89 -15.79 10.31
C MET A 212 -24.11 -16.11 9.44
N ARG A 213 -25.05 -15.17 9.30
CA ARG A 213 -26.27 -15.35 8.48
C ARG A 213 -25.95 -15.61 7.01
N ARG A 214 -24.95 -14.93 6.46
CA ARG A 214 -24.49 -15.04 5.06
C ARG A 214 -23.46 -16.16 4.84
N LYS A 215 -23.14 -16.94 5.89
CA LYS A 215 -22.18 -18.07 5.86
C LYS A 215 -20.82 -17.68 5.28
N LEU A 216 -20.31 -16.52 5.69
CA LEU A 216 -19.03 -15.98 5.25
C LEU A 216 -17.89 -16.56 6.10
N PHE A 217 -16.73 -16.75 5.48
CA PHE A 217 -15.54 -17.20 6.20
C PHE A 217 -14.71 -16.02 6.69
N VAL A 218 -14.36 -16.01 7.97
CA VAL A 218 -13.54 -14.97 8.56
C VAL A 218 -12.09 -15.42 8.69
N PHE A 219 -11.18 -14.58 8.19
CA PHE A 219 -9.75 -14.72 8.36
C PHE A 219 -9.22 -13.45 9.06
N PHE A 220 -8.97 -13.54 10.36
CA PHE A 220 -8.39 -12.44 11.10
C PHE A 220 -6.87 -12.28 10.85
N ASP A 221 -6.41 -11.05 10.66
CA ASP A 221 -5.01 -10.64 10.81
C ASP A 221 -4.85 -9.92 12.16
N SER A 222 -4.05 -10.50 13.05
CA SER A 222 -3.78 -10.04 14.42
C SER A 222 -2.29 -9.77 14.60
N ALA A 223 -1.85 -8.61 14.11
CA ALA A 223 -0.44 -8.19 14.19
C ALA A 223 -0.09 -7.27 15.36
N TYR A 224 -1.10 -6.72 16.06
CA TYR A 224 -0.95 -5.64 17.04
C TYR A 224 -1.53 -5.94 18.42
N GLN A 225 -1.92 -7.19 18.69
CA GLN A 225 -2.56 -7.56 19.96
C GLN A 225 -1.71 -7.16 21.17
N GLY A 226 -2.31 -6.40 22.09
CA GLY A 226 -1.70 -5.80 23.27
C GLY A 226 -1.01 -4.47 22.98
N PHE A 227 -0.41 -4.31 21.79
CA PHE A 227 0.28 -3.09 21.38
C PHE A 227 -0.68 -1.98 20.96
N ALA A 228 -1.94 -2.31 20.68
CA ALA A 228 -2.95 -1.34 20.24
C ALA A 228 -3.51 -0.55 21.43
N SER A 229 -4.04 -1.24 22.45
CA SER A 229 -4.64 -0.61 23.63
C SER A 229 -3.81 -0.73 24.92
N GLY A 230 -2.72 -1.49 24.90
CA GLY A 230 -2.02 -1.90 26.13
C GLY A 230 -2.68 -3.11 26.82
N ASN A 231 -3.74 -3.68 26.25
CA ASN A 231 -4.50 -4.78 26.83
C ASN A 231 -4.76 -5.89 25.79
N LEU A 232 -4.29 -7.10 26.09
CA LEU A 232 -4.38 -8.25 25.17
C LEU A 232 -5.81 -8.71 24.92
N ASP A 233 -6.68 -8.63 25.92
CA ASP A 233 -8.05 -9.13 25.85
C ASP A 233 -8.94 -8.17 25.07
N LYS A 234 -8.78 -6.86 25.31
CA LYS A 234 -9.44 -5.81 24.53
C LYS A 234 -9.07 -5.90 23.06
N ASP A 235 -7.80 -6.11 22.76
CA ASP A 235 -7.29 -6.17 21.39
C ASP A 235 -7.65 -7.47 20.65
N ALA A 236 -8.03 -8.53 21.37
CA ALA A 236 -8.53 -9.79 20.79
C ALA A 236 -10.05 -9.97 20.89
N TRP A 237 -10.76 -8.95 21.37
CA TRP A 237 -12.18 -9.04 21.67
C TRP A 237 -13.01 -9.54 20.47
N ALA A 238 -12.78 -8.99 19.27
CA ALA A 238 -13.47 -9.40 18.06
C ALA A 238 -13.25 -10.89 17.75
N VAL A 239 -12.01 -11.35 17.80
CA VAL A 239 -11.65 -12.75 17.55
C VAL A 239 -12.36 -13.68 18.53
N ARG A 240 -12.34 -13.35 19.82
CA ARG A 240 -12.98 -14.15 20.87
C ARG A 240 -14.50 -14.15 20.77
N TYR A 241 -15.10 -13.02 20.41
CA TYR A 241 -16.54 -12.93 20.18
C TYR A 241 -16.98 -13.84 19.03
N PHE A 242 -16.26 -13.85 17.91
CA PHE A 242 -16.55 -14.76 16.80
C PHE A 242 -16.43 -16.24 17.22
N VAL A 243 -15.42 -16.61 18.01
CA VAL A 243 -15.34 -17.98 18.56
C VAL A 243 -16.53 -18.31 19.44
N SER A 244 -16.99 -17.37 20.28
CA SER A 244 -18.14 -17.59 21.17
C SER A 244 -19.44 -17.87 20.41
N LEU A 245 -19.56 -17.36 19.17
CA LEU A 245 -20.69 -17.62 18.27
C LEU A 245 -20.53 -18.94 17.48
N GLY A 246 -19.43 -19.66 17.66
CA GLY A 246 -19.20 -20.95 16.99
C GLY A 246 -18.60 -20.85 15.58
N PHE A 247 -17.99 -19.72 15.20
CA PHE A 247 -17.34 -19.59 13.90
C PHE A 247 -16.20 -20.61 13.72
N GLU A 248 -16.15 -21.22 12.54
CA GLU A 248 -14.92 -21.78 12.00
C GLU A 248 -14.13 -20.63 11.35
N MET A 249 -12.86 -20.49 11.71
CA MET A 249 -12.08 -19.33 11.31
C MET A 249 -10.58 -19.56 11.35
N PHE A 250 -9.85 -18.70 10.63
CA PHE A 250 -8.41 -18.57 10.73
C PHE A 250 -8.03 -17.24 11.40
N CYS A 251 -6.93 -17.26 12.15
CA CYS A 251 -6.32 -16.05 12.70
C CYS A 251 -4.81 -16.08 12.50
N ALA A 252 -4.30 -15.20 11.63
CA ALA A 252 -2.88 -14.97 11.43
C ALA A 252 -2.34 -14.06 12.53
N GLN A 253 -1.52 -14.60 13.43
CA GLN A 253 -0.87 -13.85 14.50
C GLN A 253 0.56 -13.50 14.12
N SER A 254 0.98 -12.28 14.45
CA SER A 254 2.36 -11.83 14.29
C SER A 254 2.95 -11.42 15.63
N PHE A 255 4.17 -11.88 15.92
CA PHE A 255 4.92 -11.47 17.11
C PHE A 255 5.97 -10.39 16.80
N SER A 256 5.96 -9.84 15.59
CA SER A 256 6.94 -8.82 15.20
C SER A 256 6.82 -7.52 15.99
N LYS A 257 5.61 -7.11 16.41
CA LYS A 257 5.38 -5.79 17.04
C LYS A 257 5.31 -5.90 18.55
N ASN A 258 4.44 -6.77 19.07
CA ASN A 258 4.23 -6.94 20.51
C ASN A 258 5.43 -7.60 21.23
N PHE A 259 6.26 -8.39 20.55
CA PHE A 259 7.54 -8.87 21.09
C PHE A 259 8.76 -8.11 20.55
N GLY A 260 8.59 -7.21 19.59
CA GLY A 260 9.71 -6.54 18.92
C GLY A 260 10.57 -7.48 18.04
N LEU A 261 10.09 -8.69 17.72
CA LEU A 261 10.81 -9.71 16.96
C LEU A 261 10.58 -9.56 15.44
N TYR A 262 10.90 -8.38 14.90
CA TYR A 262 10.63 -8.04 13.50
C TYR A 262 11.36 -8.98 12.52
N ASN A 263 12.65 -9.23 12.76
CA ASN A 263 13.51 -9.98 11.85
C ASN A 263 13.56 -11.49 12.15
N GLU A 264 13.13 -11.92 13.33
CA GLU A 264 13.03 -13.35 13.68
C GLU A 264 11.86 -14.06 12.98
N ARG A 265 10.96 -13.29 12.35
CA ARG A 265 9.83 -13.80 11.57
C ARG A 265 8.97 -14.80 12.37
N VAL A 266 8.57 -14.43 13.58
CA VAL A 266 7.75 -15.29 14.45
C VAL A 266 6.27 -14.99 14.25
N GLY A 267 5.50 -15.99 13.83
CA GLY A 267 4.04 -15.90 13.65
C GLY A 267 3.36 -17.24 13.88
N ASN A 268 2.04 -17.21 14.01
CA ASN A 268 1.22 -18.40 14.25
C ASN A 268 -0.09 -18.28 13.47
N LEU A 269 -0.45 -19.30 12.70
CA LEU A 269 -1.79 -19.43 12.14
C LEU A 269 -2.63 -20.25 13.11
N THR A 270 -3.52 -19.60 13.85
CA THR A 270 -4.51 -20.27 14.70
C THR A 270 -5.71 -20.67 13.86
N ILE A 271 -6.16 -21.91 14.04
CA ILE A 271 -7.27 -22.53 13.32
C ILE A 271 -8.33 -22.95 14.32
N VAL A 272 -9.55 -22.46 14.15
CA VAL A 272 -10.74 -22.94 14.87
C VAL A 272 -11.59 -23.75 13.89
N ALA A 273 -11.66 -25.05 14.12
CA ALA A 273 -12.45 -25.98 13.31
C ALA A 273 -13.82 -26.26 13.94
N ARG A 274 -14.69 -26.94 13.19
CA ARG A 274 -16.00 -27.41 13.68
C ARG A 274 -15.89 -28.43 14.81
N ASP A 275 -14.91 -29.33 14.71
CA ASP A 275 -14.72 -30.46 15.63
C ASP A 275 -13.29 -31.03 15.49
N VAL A 276 -12.95 -31.96 16.37
CA VAL A 276 -11.63 -32.61 16.46
C VAL A 276 -11.27 -33.35 15.17
N ASP A 277 -12.23 -33.96 14.48
CA ASP A 277 -11.96 -34.78 13.29
C ASP A 277 -11.76 -33.93 12.03
N ASN A 278 -12.47 -32.81 11.91
CA ASN A 278 -12.15 -31.77 10.93
C ASN A 278 -10.76 -31.19 11.20
N LEU A 279 -10.43 -30.91 12.47
CA LEU A 279 -9.13 -30.35 12.84
C LEU A 279 -7.97 -31.26 12.43
N LYS A 280 -8.04 -32.56 12.73
CA LYS A 280 -7.03 -33.55 12.32
C LYS A 280 -6.77 -33.51 10.81
N ARG A 281 -7.84 -33.47 10.01
CA ARG A 281 -7.74 -33.40 8.53
C ARG A 281 -7.09 -32.10 8.07
N ILE A 282 -7.50 -30.96 8.64
CA ILE A 282 -6.92 -29.65 8.33
C ILE A 282 -5.42 -29.66 8.61
N LEU A 283 -5.01 -30.08 9.81
CA LEU A 283 -3.60 -30.12 10.21
C LEU A 283 -2.75 -31.04 9.34
N SER A 284 -3.27 -32.21 8.93
CA SER A 284 -2.54 -33.11 8.03
C SER A 284 -2.26 -32.51 6.64
N GLN A 285 -3.15 -31.65 6.13
CA GLN A 285 -2.94 -30.94 4.87
C GLN A 285 -2.00 -29.75 5.06
N MET A 286 -2.11 -29.04 6.20
CA MET A 286 -1.16 -28.00 6.56
C MET A 286 0.27 -28.54 6.64
N GLU A 287 0.48 -29.75 7.18
CA GLU A 287 1.81 -30.39 7.17
C GLU A 287 2.38 -30.55 5.76
N LYS A 288 1.56 -30.97 4.79
CA LYS A 288 2.00 -31.09 3.39
C LYS A 288 2.33 -29.74 2.76
N ILE A 289 1.51 -28.72 3.03
CA ILE A 289 1.74 -27.36 2.54
C ILE A 289 3.05 -26.81 3.13
N VAL A 290 3.22 -26.91 4.45
CA VAL A 290 4.42 -26.44 5.15
C VAL A 290 5.66 -27.19 4.69
N ARG A 291 5.59 -28.53 4.60
CA ARG A 291 6.72 -29.39 4.20
C ARG A 291 7.29 -28.99 2.84
N THR A 292 6.43 -28.60 1.91
CA THR A 292 6.80 -28.18 0.54
C THR A 292 7.11 -26.69 0.42
N THR A 293 6.85 -25.89 1.45
CA THR A 293 7.16 -24.45 1.46
C THR A 293 8.49 -24.17 2.14
N TRP A 294 8.70 -24.69 3.35
CA TRP A 294 9.94 -24.46 4.12
C TRP A 294 10.37 -25.65 4.97
N SER A 295 9.81 -26.84 4.76
CA SER A 295 10.05 -28.05 5.56
C SER A 295 9.52 -27.97 7.00
N ASN A 296 10.17 -27.19 7.87
CA ASN A 296 9.80 -26.92 9.26
C ASN A 296 10.28 -25.50 9.64
N PRO A 297 9.62 -24.82 10.58
CA PRO A 297 9.90 -23.40 10.86
C PRO A 297 11.12 -23.21 11.79
N PRO A 298 11.71 -22.00 11.84
CA PRO A 298 12.87 -21.69 12.69
C PRO A 298 12.52 -21.75 14.20
N SER A 299 13.46 -22.20 15.03
CA SER A 299 13.21 -22.44 16.46
C SER A 299 13.45 -21.24 17.37
N GLN A 300 14.46 -20.41 17.10
CA GLN A 300 14.97 -19.41 18.05
C GLN A 300 13.88 -18.43 18.54
N GLY A 301 13.27 -17.67 17.62
CA GLY A 301 12.23 -16.72 18.00
C GLY A 301 10.97 -17.38 18.58
N ALA A 302 10.65 -18.61 18.15
CA ALA A 302 9.52 -19.37 18.73
C ALA A 302 9.81 -19.81 20.17
N ARG A 303 11.05 -20.19 20.50
CA ARG A 303 11.48 -20.47 21.87
C ARG A 303 11.40 -19.22 22.74
N VAL A 304 11.85 -18.06 22.24
CA VAL A 304 11.73 -16.78 22.96
C VAL A 304 10.28 -16.51 23.35
N VAL A 305 9.36 -16.62 22.39
CA VAL A 305 7.94 -16.41 22.68
C VAL A 305 7.40 -17.49 23.61
N ALA A 306 7.64 -18.78 23.34
CA ALA A 306 7.14 -19.88 24.14
C ALA A 306 7.57 -19.75 25.61
N VAL A 307 8.87 -19.59 25.88
CA VAL A 307 9.42 -19.46 27.24
C VAL A 307 8.84 -18.24 27.95
N THR A 308 8.67 -17.12 27.23
CA THR A 308 8.05 -15.93 27.80
C THR A 308 6.60 -16.17 28.19
N LEU A 309 5.82 -16.80 27.31
CA LEU A 309 4.37 -16.98 27.50
C LEU A 309 4.02 -18.11 28.48
N THR A 310 4.89 -19.11 28.66
CA THR A 310 4.63 -20.24 29.57
C THR A 310 5.18 -20.04 30.97
N SER A 311 6.00 -19.00 31.20
CA SER A 311 6.46 -18.60 32.52
C SER A 311 5.64 -17.44 33.05
N SER A 312 4.97 -17.62 34.19
CA SER A 312 4.11 -16.59 34.78
C SER A 312 4.83 -15.27 35.04
N SER A 313 6.10 -15.31 35.49
CA SER A 313 6.87 -14.11 35.78
C SER A 313 7.30 -13.37 34.51
N LEU A 314 7.81 -14.10 33.51
CA LEU A 314 8.20 -13.53 32.22
C LEU A 314 7.00 -13.01 31.44
N PHE A 315 5.86 -13.69 31.54
CA PHE A 315 4.61 -13.26 30.93
C PHE A 315 4.12 -11.92 31.51
N LEU A 316 4.21 -11.74 32.83
CA LEU A 316 3.90 -10.47 33.48
C LEU A 316 4.84 -9.36 33.02
N GLU A 317 6.15 -9.60 33.02
CA GLU A 317 7.15 -8.63 32.54
C GLU A 317 6.93 -8.26 31.07
N TRP A 318 6.58 -9.23 30.22
CA TRP A 318 6.23 -8.99 28.84
C TRP A 318 4.99 -8.11 28.69
N LYS A 319 3.93 -8.38 29.46
CA LYS A 319 2.73 -7.52 29.47
C LYS A 319 3.07 -6.08 29.83
N ASP A 320 3.93 -5.87 30.83
CA ASP A 320 4.38 -4.53 31.23
C ASP A 320 5.21 -3.86 30.12
N ASN A 321 6.07 -4.62 29.43
CA ASN A 321 6.83 -4.11 28.28
C ASN A 321 5.91 -3.70 27.13
N VAL A 322 4.89 -4.51 26.81
CA VAL A 322 3.88 -4.20 25.78
C VAL A 322 3.08 -2.96 26.16
N LYS A 323 2.62 -2.89 27.42
CA LYS A 323 1.88 -1.73 27.93
C LYS A 323 2.72 -0.45 27.83
N THR A 324 4.00 -0.51 28.20
CA THR A 324 4.94 0.62 28.07
C THR A 324 5.00 1.14 26.64
N MET A 325 5.07 0.25 25.64
CA MET A 325 5.06 0.67 24.24
C MET A 325 3.74 1.31 23.83
N ALA A 326 2.61 0.72 24.23
CA ALA A 326 1.28 1.23 23.92
C ALA A 326 1.04 2.61 24.55
N ASP A 327 1.35 2.77 25.84
CA ASP A 327 1.23 4.04 26.57
C ASP A 327 2.03 5.16 25.89
N ARG A 328 3.26 4.87 25.44
CA ARG A 328 4.08 5.83 24.71
C ARG A 328 3.46 6.25 23.38
N VAL A 329 2.85 5.30 22.64
CA VAL A 329 2.15 5.60 21.39
C VAL A 329 0.92 6.48 21.63
N LEU A 330 0.14 6.19 22.66
CA LEU A 330 -1.01 7.00 23.08
C LEU A 330 -0.59 8.41 23.52
N LEU A 331 0.54 8.53 24.22
CA LEU A 331 1.14 9.81 24.59
C LEU A 331 1.50 10.63 23.35
N MET A 332 2.19 10.03 22.38
CA MET A 332 2.58 10.73 21.14
C MET A 332 1.36 11.15 20.29
N ARG A 333 0.28 10.35 20.28
CA ARG A 333 -1.00 10.75 19.68
C ARG A 333 -1.57 12.00 20.33
N SER A 334 -1.64 12.00 21.66
CA SER A 334 -2.17 13.12 22.43
C SER A 334 -1.34 14.38 22.23
N HIS A 335 -0.01 14.26 22.26
CA HIS A 335 0.90 15.39 22.05
C HIS A 335 0.81 15.95 20.63
N LEU A 336 0.75 15.10 19.60
CA LEU A 336 0.67 15.59 18.21
C LEU A 336 -0.62 16.38 18.00
N LYS A 337 -1.75 15.86 18.49
CA LYS A 337 -3.03 16.57 18.45
C LYS A 337 -2.95 17.92 19.17
N ALA A 338 -2.40 17.94 20.40
CA ALA A 338 -2.28 19.17 21.18
C ALA A 338 -1.41 20.23 20.47
N GLN A 339 -0.29 19.83 19.88
CA GLN A 339 0.58 20.74 19.12
C GLN A 339 -0.12 21.29 17.87
N LEU A 340 -0.84 20.45 17.12
CA LEU A 340 -1.59 20.91 15.94
C LEU A 340 -2.70 21.90 16.30
N GLN A 341 -3.37 21.68 17.44
CA GLN A 341 -4.38 22.60 17.98
C GLN A 341 -3.75 23.92 18.45
N ALA A 342 -2.62 23.87 19.16
CA ALA A 342 -1.92 25.06 19.62
C ALA A 342 -1.41 25.93 18.46
N LEU A 343 -1.02 25.32 17.33
CA LEU A 343 -0.66 26.02 16.10
C LEU A 343 -1.86 26.59 15.33
N GLY A 344 -3.10 26.30 15.74
CA GLY A 344 -4.30 26.69 14.99
C GLY A 344 -4.37 26.03 13.60
N THR A 345 -3.83 24.81 13.46
CA THR A 345 -3.81 24.09 12.18
C THR A 345 -5.23 23.83 11.66
N PRO A 346 -5.57 24.23 10.42
CA PRO A 346 -6.92 24.06 9.87
C PRO A 346 -7.45 22.62 9.92
N GLY A 347 -8.76 22.50 10.17
CA GLY A 347 -9.48 21.22 10.27
C GLY A 347 -9.54 20.67 11.70
N THR A 348 -10.17 19.49 11.85
CA THR A 348 -10.19 18.75 13.12
C THR A 348 -9.06 17.73 13.15
N TRP A 349 -8.57 17.44 14.36
CA TRP A 349 -7.46 16.50 14.60
C TRP A 349 -7.80 15.43 15.64
N ASP A 350 -9.09 15.29 15.98
CA ASP A 350 -9.58 14.31 16.95
C ASP A 350 -9.34 12.87 16.50
N HIS A 351 -9.30 12.63 15.19
CA HIS A 351 -9.01 11.31 14.62
C HIS A 351 -7.64 10.77 15.06
N ILE A 352 -6.64 11.62 15.34
CA ILE A 352 -5.33 11.17 15.83
C ILE A 352 -5.46 10.42 17.16
N THR A 353 -6.34 10.88 18.05
CA THR A 353 -6.56 10.26 19.37
C THR A 353 -7.66 9.20 19.35
N ASN A 354 -8.61 9.28 18.42
CA ASN A 354 -9.66 8.26 18.26
C ASN A 354 -9.15 7.01 17.55
N GLN A 355 -8.16 7.17 16.66
CA GLN A 355 -7.46 6.06 16.03
C GLN A 355 -6.53 5.36 17.03
N ILE A 356 -6.37 4.05 16.86
CA ILE A 356 -5.65 3.14 17.75
C ILE A 356 -4.42 2.53 17.07
N GLY A 357 -3.44 2.13 17.90
CA GLY A 357 -2.28 1.37 17.49
C GLY A 357 -1.19 2.21 16.83
N MET A 358 -0.43 1.59 15.95
CA MET A 358 0.83 2.15 15.45
C MET A 358 0.64 3.29 14.45
N PHE A 359 -0.43 3.26 13.65
CA PHE A 359 -0.57 4.13 12.49
C PHE A 359 -1.72 5.11 12.62
N SER A 360 -1.55 6.27 12.00
CA SER A 360 -2.61 7.24 11.83
C SER A 360 -2.70 7.65 10.37
N PHE A 361 -3.91 7.71 9.83
CA PHE A 361 -4.19 8.41 8.58
C PHE A 361 -4.39 9.89 8.90
N THR A 362 -3.40 10.70 8.51
CA THR A 362 -3.38 12.14 8.83
C THR A 362 -4.46 12.93 8.11
N GLY A 363 -4.87 12.48 6.92
CA GLY A 363 -5.71 13.24 6.00
C GLY A 363 -4.94 14.20 5.08
N LEU A 364 -3.60 14.18 5.14
CA LEU A 364 -2.76 14.94 4.21
C LEU A 364 -2.93 14.41 2.79
N ASN A 365 -3.12 15.31 1.83
CA ASN A 365 -3.21 14.96 0.42
C ASN A 365 -1.81 14.71 -0.19
N PRO A 366 -1.70 14.14 -1.41
CA PRO A 366 -0.42 13.82 -2.02
C PRO A 366 0.55 15.00 -2.17
N ARG A 367 0.05 16.22 -2.44
CA ARG A 367 0.89 17.43 -2.55
C ARG A 367 1.46 17.85 -1.20
N GLN A 368 0.65 17.75 -0.16
CA GLN A 368 1.09 18.04 1.21
C GLN A 368 2.11 17.00 1.68
N VAL A 369 1.90 15.72 1.37
CA VAL A 369 2.87 14.66 1.65
C VAL A 369 4.18 14.91 0.89
N GLU A 370 4.12 15.29 -0.38
CA GLU A 370 5.31 15.63 -1.17
C GLU A 370 6.09 16.78 -0.53
N TYR A 371 5.41 17.84 -0.08
CA TYR A 371 6.04 18.94 0.65
C TYR A 371 6.71 18.46 1.94
N MET A 372 6.01 17.64 2.73
CA MET A 372 6.56 17.06 3.96
C MET A 372 7.85 16.28 3.70
N VAL A 373 7.89 15.48 2.62
CA VAL A 373 9.07 14.68 2.27
C VAL A 373 10.19 15.56 1.70
N LYS A 374 9.91 16.38 0.68
CA LYS A 374 10.93 17.09 -0.09
C LYS A 374 11.49 18.34 0.60
N GLU A 375 10.63 19.09 1.28
CA GLU A 375 11.00 20.39 1.86
C GLU A 375 11.23 20.30 3.37
N LYS A 376 10.58 19.35 4.04
CA LYS A 376 10.65 19.17 5.50
C LYS A 376 11.39 17.91 5.92
N HIS A 377 11.82 17.07 4.98
CA HIS A 377 12.55 15.83 5.31
C HIS A 377 11.78 14.95 6.33
N VAL A 378 10.44 15.02 6.31
CA VAL A 378 9.53 14.19 7.11
C VAL A 378 8.95 13.12 6.20
N TYR A 379 9.45 11.90 6.37
CA TYR A 379 9.16 10.76 5.52
C TYR A 379 7.91 10.02 5.99
N LEU A 380 6.85 10.08 5.19
CA LEU A 380 5.56 9.42 5.42
C LEU A 380 5.03 8.80 4.13
N MET A 381 4.04 7.90 4.22
CA MET A 381 3.50 7.27 3.02
C MET A 381 2.72 8.27 2.18
N ALA A 382 2.71 8.08 0.85
CA ALA A 382 1.93 8.90 -0.10
C ALA A 382 0.43 9.02 0.24
N SER A 383 -0.12 8.03 0.97
CA SER A 383 -1.51 8.04 1.46
C SER A 383 -1.76 8.94 2.68
N GLY A 384 -0.73 9.61 3.19
CA GLY A 384 -0.79 10.36 4.45
C GLY A 384 -0.71 9.48 5.70
N ARG A 385 -0.40 8.18 5.57
CA ARG A 385 -0.11 7.30 6.72
C ARG A 385 1.16 7.73 7.44
N ILE A 386 1.07 7.94 8.75
CA ILE A 386 2.23 8.09 9.63
C ILE A 386 2.30 6.95 10.65
N ASN A 387 3.52 6.58 11.04
CA ASN A 387 3.81 5.75 12.19
C ASN A 387 4.02 6.64 13.43
N MET A 388 3.11 6.52 14.41
CA MET A 388 3.18 7.24 15.68
C MET A 388 4.42 6.87 16.50
N CYS A 389 5.02 5.70 16.23
CA CYS A 389 6.28 5.31 16.85
C CYS A 389 7.48 6.13 16.39
N GLY A 390 7.42 6.81 15.24
CA GLY A 390 8.50 7.69 14.79
C GLY A 390 8.52 9.07 15.47
N LEU A 391 7.45 9.42 16.18
CA LEU A 391 7.38 10.67 16.96
C LEU A 391 8.10 10.52 18.29
N THR A 392 8.81 11.57 18.68
CA THR A 392 9.56 11.68 19.94
C THR A 392 9.32 13.04 20.57
N SER A 393 9.64 13.17 21.86
CA SER A 393 9.62 14.46 22.57
C SER A 393 10.45 15.54 21.86
N ARG A 394 11.46 15.15 21.08
CA ARG A 394 12.39 16.05 20.40
C ARG A 394 11.95 16.46 19.00
N ASN A 395 11.18 15.62 18.29
CA ASN A 395 10.78 15.90 16.91
C ASN A 395 9.31 16.32 16.74
N ILE A 396 8.47 16.11 17.76
CA ILE A 396 7.02 16.29 17.61
C ILE A 396 6.61 17.71 17.26
N ASN A 397 7.32 18.71 17.78
CA ASN A 397 7.09 20.11 17.45
C ASN A 397 7.44 20.40 15.98
N TYR A 398 8.58 19.89 15.51
CA TYR A 398 8.99 20.03 14.11
C TYR A 398 8.00 19.36 13.15
N VAL A 399 7.51 18.17 13.50
CA VAL A 399 6.50 17.46 12.71
C VAL A 399 5.18 18.23 12.70
N ALA A 400 4.69 18.68 13.85
CA ALA A 400 3.43 19.43 13.94
C ALA A 400 3.51 20.75 13.15
N GLN A 401 4.62 21.47 13.26
CA GLN A 401 4.87 22.68 12.48
C GLN A 401 4.94 22.38 10.97
N SER A 402 5.62 21.30 10.58
CA SER A 402 5.70 20.89 9.17
C SER A 402 4.32 20.55 8.59
N ILE A 403 3.48 19.85 9.37
CA ILE A 403 2.08 19.56 8.99
C ILE A 403 1.28 20.87 8.86
N HIS A 404 1.41 21.77 9.83
CA HIS A 404 0.74 23.06 9.80
C HIS A 404 1.10 23.83 8.52
N GLU A 405 2.40 23.98 8.25
CA GLU A 405 2.89 24.65 7.06
C GLU A 405 2.46 23.95 5.76
N ALA A 406 2.46 22.62 5.71
CA ALA A 406 1.96 21.88 4.55
C ALA A 406 0.49 22.22 4.22
N ILE A 407 -0.31 22.50 5.25
CA ILE A 407 -1.74 22.81 5.12
C ILE A 407 -1.98 24.30 4.88
N THR A 408 -1.26 25.18 5.56
CA THR A 408 -1.49 26.63 5.52
C THR A 408 -0.64 27.37 4.49
N ARG A 409 0.40 26.72 3.95
CA ARG A 409 1.19 27.29 2.86
C ARG A 409 0.22 27.68 1.76
N LYS A 410 0.17 28.99 1.49
CA LYS A 410 -0.38 29.50 0.24
C LYS A 410 0.44 28.86 -0.86
N VAL A 411 -0.13 27.88 -1.52
CA VAL A 411 0.36 27.48 -2.83
C VAL A 411 0.30 28.78 -3.63
N GLU A 412 1.45 29.30 -4.07
CA GLU A 412 1.43 30.34 -5.11
C GLU A 412 0.58 29.76 -6.24
N LYS A 413 -0.60 30.35 -6.46
CA LYS A 413 -1.62 29.82 -7.37
C LYS A 413 -0.97 29.59 -8.74
N LEU A 414 -0.80 28.33 -9.12
CA LEU A 414 -0.56 27.90 -10.50
C LEU A 414 -1.85 27.30 -11.09
N ILE A 415 -3.02 27.82 -10.67
CA ILE A 415 -4.36 27.43 -11.12
C ILE A 415 -5.18 28.72 -11.33
N VAL A 416 -5.78 28.87 -12.50
CA VAL A 416 -6.75 29.95 -12.82
C VAL A 416 -8.14 29.45 -12.41
N GLU A 417 -8.84 30.21 -11.58
CA GLU A 417 -10.25 29.96 -11.24
C GLU A 417 -11.15 30.60 -12.30
N ASP A 418 -12.10 29.84 -12.86
CA ASP A 418 -13.20 30.37 -13.66
C ASP A 418 -14.48 30.28 -12.82
N ASP A 419 -14.88 31.42 -12.26
CA ASP A 419 -16.03 31.56 -11.35
C ASP A 419 -17.38 31.22 -12.01
N LYS A 420 -17.43 30.97 -13.33
CA LYS A 420 -18.66 30.60 -14.04
C LYS A 420 -18.89 29.10 -14.17
N LEU A 421 -17.86 28.26 -14.03
CA LEU A 421 -17.91 26.83 -14.39
C LEU A 421 -17.61 25.85 -13.25
N ASN A 422 -17.16 26.33 -12.09
CA ASN A 422 -17.02 25.54 -10.85
C ASN A 422 -16.20 24.23 -10.98
N HIS A 423 -15.08 24.25 -11.73
CA HIS A 423 -14.10 23.14 -11.87
C HIS A 423 -12.65 23.66 -12.03
N GLU A 424 -11.64 22.87 -11.62
CA GLU A 424 -10.19 23.16 -11.75
C GLU A 424 -9.56 22.48 -12.98
N TYR A 425 -8.79 23.22 -13.80
CA TYR A 425 -8.06 22.66 -14.96
C TYR A 425 -6.64 23.21 -15.12
N LEU A 426 -5.74 22.42 -15.73
CA LEU A 426 -4.58 22.97 -16.44
C LEU A 426 -5.09 23.80 -17.63
N PRO A 427 -4.42 24.89 -18.05
CA PRO A 427 -4.77 25.56 -19.30
C PRO A 427 -4.79 24.52 -20.43
N ILE A 428 -5.84 24.48 -21.25
CA ILE A 428 -6.02 23.48 -22.33
C ILE A 428 -4.78 23.39 -23.24
N LEU A 429 -4.04 24.49 -23.38
CA LEU A 429 -2.88 24.57 -24.24
C LEU A 429 -1.58 24.14 -23.55
N GLY A 430 -1.57 23.94 -22.24
CA GLY A 430 -0.37 23.68 -21.43
C GLY A 430 0.30 24.95 -20.86
N LEU A 431 1.48 24.78 -20.27
CA LEU A 431 2.19 25.84 -19.55
C LEU A 431 2.61 26.99 -20.50
N PRO A 432 2.25 28.26 -20.23
CA PRO A 432 2.60 29.39 -21.09
C PRO A 432 4.10 29.55 -21.36
N GLU A 433 4.95 29.34 -20.34
CA GLU A 433 6.40 29.49 -20.41
C GLU A 433 7.01 28.42 -21.31
N PHE A 434 6.53 27.17 -21.19
CA PHE A 434 6.94 26.07 -22.05
C PHE A 434 6.58 26.35 -23.51
N ARG A 435 5.36 26.83 -23.76
CA ARG A 435 4.86 27.14 -25.11
C ARG A 435 5.68 28.26 -25.76
N SER A 436 5.92 29.34 -25.03
CA SER A 436 6.74 30.47 -25.49
C SER A 436 8.17 30.03 -25.82
N SER A 437 8.83 29.30 -24.91
CA SER A 437 10.21 28.85 -25.12
C SER A 437 10.33 27.86 -26.27
N ALA A 438 9.41 26.89 -26.38
CA ALA A 438 9.41 25.93 -27.48
C ALA A 438 9.21 26.62 -28.85
N SER A 439 8.29 27.59 -28.95
CA SER A 439 8.08 28.36 -30.18
C SER A 439 9.31 29.15 -30.60
N LYS A 440 10.01 29.76 -29.64
CA LYS A 440 11.24 30.52 -29.86
C LYS A 440 12.42 29.64 -30.29
N ILE A 441 12.56 28.45 -29.71
CA ILE A 441 13.57 27.47 -30.14
C ILE A 441 13.36 27.07 -31.59
N VAL A 442 12.11 26.83 -32.01
CA VAL A 442 11.80 26.35 -33.36
C VAL A 442 11.89 27.45 -34.42
N LEU A 443 11.38 28.65 -34.12
CA LEU A 443 11.28 29.73 -35.11
C LEU A 443 12.41 30.76 -35.02
N GLY A 444 13.19 30.73 -33.94
CA GLY A 444 14.14 31.77 -33.56
C GLY A 444 13.46 32.93 -32.80
N ASP A 445 14.13 33.46 -31.78
CA ASP A 445 13.65 34.59 -30.98
C ASP A 445 13.35 35.84 -31.84
N ASP A 446 14.11 36.04 -32.92
CA ASP A 446 13.97 37.18 -33.81
C ASP A 446 12.93 37.01 -34.93
N SER A 447 12.24 35.86 -34.98
CA SER A 447 11.25 35.56 -36.01
C SER A 447 10.17 36.65 -36.08
N PRO A 448 9.85 37.20 -37.27
CA PRO A 448 8.73 38.10 -37.43
C PRO A 448 7.43 37.50 -36.90
N ALA A 449 7.23 36.18 -37.04
CA ALA A 449 6.05 35.50 -36.53
C ALA A 449 5.95 35.54 -34.98
N ILE A 450 7.07 35.44 -34.28
CA ILE A 450 7.13 35.57 -32.82
C ILE A 450 6.92 37.03 -32.40
N LYS A 451 7.64 37.97 -33.04
CA LYS A 451 7.57 39.41 -32.74
C LYS A 451 6.18 40.01 -33.00
N GLU A 452 5.50 39.55 -34.05
CA GLU A 452 4.15 39.97 -34.42
C GLU A 452 3.05 39.13 -33.73
N ASN A 453 3.43 38.25 -32.80
CA ASN A 453 2.52 37.39 -32.03
C ASN A 453 1.58 36.51 -32.90
N ARG A 454 2.09 36.00 -34.02
CA ARG A 454 1.37 35.13 -34.97
C ARG A 454 1.57 33.63 -34.70
N VAL A 455 2.13 33.26 -33.55
CA VAL A 455 2.48 31.87 -33.23
C VAL A 455 1.61 31.36 -32.08
N GLY A 456 0.82 30.32 -32.37
CA GLY A 456 0.12 29.53 -31.35
C GLY A 456 0.87 28.24 -31.06
N ALA A 457 1.04 27.90 -29.78
CA ALA A 457 1.65 26.66 -29.34
C ALA A 457 0.79 25.91 -28.32
N VAL A 458 0.85 24.57 -28.41
CA VAL A 458 0.14 23.61 -27.56
C VAL A 458 1.13 22.59 -27.05
N GLN A 459 1.15 22.38 -25.74
CA GLN A 459 1.97 21.35 -25.10
C GLN A 459 1.36 19.97 -25.37
N CYS A 460 2.15 19.06 -25.92
CA CYS A 460 1.71 17.72 -26.32
C CYS A 460 2.55 16.62 -25.65
N LEU A 461 2.03 15.39 -25.62
CA LEU A 461 2.74 14.22 -25.09
C LEU A 461 3.81 13.72 -26.11
N GLY A 462 5.00 14.33 -26.05
CA GLY A 462 6.14 13.97 -26.88
C GLY A 462 6.00 14.35 -28.37
N GLY A 463 7.01 14.03 -29.17
CA GLY A 463 7.06 14.40 -30.60
C GLY A 463 5.95 13.76 -31.43
N THR A 464 5.65 12.48 -31.22
CA THR A 464 4.55 11.78 -31.91
C THR A 464 3.19 12.31 -31.50
N GLY A 465 2.99 12.68 -30.23
CA GLY A 465 1.77 13.32 -29.78
C GLY A 465 1.57 14.70 -30.40
N ALA A 466 2.64 15.50 -30.52
CA ALA A 466 2.61 16.79 -31.20
C ALA A 466 2.23 16.64 -32.68
N LEU A 467 2.82 15.64 -33.37
CA LEU A 467 2.49 15.35 -34.76
C LEU A 467 1.03 14.91 -34.94
N LYS A 468 0.50 14.07 -34.03
CA LYS A 468 -0.91 13.65 -34.02
C LYS A 468 -1.85 14.84 -33.86
N MET A 469 -1.57 15.72 -32.90
CA MET A 469 -2.37 16.92 -32.65
C MET A 469 -2.37 17.86 -33.86
N GLY A 470 -1.20 18.06 -34.48
CA GLY A 470 -1.08 18.83 -35.72
C GLY A 470 -1.86 18.19 -36.87
N ALA A 471 -1.74 16.88 -37.07
CA ALA A 471 -2.48 16.14 -38.10
C ALA A 471 -4.00 16.26 -37.90
N ASP A 472 -4.50 16.04 -36.68
CA ASP A 472 -5.92 16.14 -36.36
C ASP A 472 -6.45 17.57 -36.55
N PHE A 473 -5.65 18.60 -36.19
CA PHE A 473 -6.01 19.99 -36.41
C PHE A 473 -6.11 20.32 -37.90
N LEU A 474 -5.09 19.98 -38.67
CA LEU A 474 -5.07 20.22 -40.13
C LEU A 474 -6.21 19.48 -40.82
N ARG A 475 -6.47 18.23 -40.41
CA ARG A 475 -7.56 17.41 -40.94
C ARG A 475 -8.92 18.11 -40.79
N ARG A 476 -9.13 18.81 -39.68
CA ARG A 476 -10.43 19.41 -39.33
C ARG A 476 -10.58 20.87 -39.76
N PHE A 477 -9.48 21.63 -39.79
CA PHE A 477 -9.56 23.10 -39.80
C PHE A 477 -8.75 23.79 -40.90
N TYR A 478 -7.86 23.08 -41.60
CA TYR A 478 -7.12 23.69 -42.71
C TYR A 478 -8.11 24.13 -43.82
N ASN A 479 -7.97 25.34 -44.35
CA ASN A 479 -8.92 25.97 -45.28
C ASN A 479 -10.42 25.90 -44.86
N GLY A 480 -10.70 25.79 -43.55
CA GLY A 480 -12.05 25.85 -42.98
C GLY A 480 -12.94 24.62 -43.20
N ASN A 481 -12.41 23.49 -43.70
CA ASN A 481 -13.20 22.30 -44.05
C ASN A 481 -12.55 20.96 -43.62
N ASN A 482 -13.31 19.87 -43.76
CA ASN A 482 -12.87 18.49 -43.52
C ASN A 482 -11.94 17.99 -44.66
N ASN A 483 -10.63 18.03 -44.45
CA ASN A 483 -9.57 17.77 -45.45
C ASN A 483 -9.08 16.31 -45.63
N SER A 484 -9.92 15.25 -45.63
CA SER A 484 -9.38 13.87 -45.72
C SER A 484 -8.69 13.62 -47.04
N LYS A 485 -9.23 14.23 -48.08
CA LYS A 485 -8.78 14.06 -49.46
C LYS A 485 -7.62 14.97 -49.82
N THR A 486 -7.24 15.91 -48.94
CA THR A 486 -6.09 16.77 -49.18
C THR A 486 -4.83 15.93 -49.08
N PRO A 487 -4.00 15.90 -50.14
CA PRO A 487 -2.76 15.13 -50.10
C PRO A 487 -1.82 15.66 -49.02
N VAL A 488 -1.34 14.77 -48.16
CA VAL A 488 -0.32 15.06 -47.15
C VAL A 488 0.99 14.49 -47.61
N TYR A 489 1.99 15.35 -47.78
CA TYR A 489 3.32 14.94 -48.17
C TYR A 489 4.23 14.87 -46.94
N VAL A 490 4.64 13.66 -46.56
CA VAL A 490 5.58 13.40 -45.46
C VAL A 490 6.97 13.19 -46.05
N SER A 491 8.00 13.77 -45.46
CA SER A 491 9.36 13.65 -45.99
C SER A 491 9.82 12.20 -46.06
N ALA A 492 10.61 11.86 -47.08
CA ALA A 492 11.27 10.56 -47.20
C ALA A 492 12.80 10.78 -47.33
N PRO A 493 13.64 10.13 -46.48
CA PRO A 493 13.25 9.21 -45.39
C PRO A 493 12.59 9.91 -44.19
N THR A 494 11.78 9.17 -43.40
CA THR A 494 11.16 9.62 -42.13
C THR A 494 11.06 8.44 -41.14
N TRP A 495 10.70 8.70 -39.89
CA TRP A 495 10.48 7.62 -38.91
C TRP A 495 9.21 6.83 -39.27
N GLU A 496 9.26 5.52 -39.05
CA GLU A 496 8.23 4.56 -39.48
C GLU A 496 6.80 4.95 -39.08
N ASN A 497 6.62 5.62 -37.95
CA ASN A 497 5.30 5.98 -37.43
C ASN A 497 4.70 7.28 -38.01
N HIS A 498 5.45 8.14 -38.72
CA HIS A 498 4.93 9.44 -39.20
C HIS A 498 3.77 9.26 -40.19
N ASN A 499 3.91 8.33 -41.13
CA ASN A 499 2.84 8.03 -42.10
C ASN A 499 1.58 7.50 -41.41
N ALA A 500 1.78 6.64 -40.39
CA ALA A 500 0.68 6.10 -39.61
C ALA A 500 -0.06 7.20 -38.83
N VAL A 501 0.63 8.23 -38.33
CA VAL A 501 0.00 9.34 -37.60
C VAL A 501 -1.02 10.09 -38.47
N PHE A 502 -0.65 10.46 -39.71
CA PHE A 502 -1.55 11.15 -40.63
C PHE A 502 -2.66 10.23 -41.15
N THR A 503 -2.35 8.97 -41.45
CA THR A 503 -3.37 7.99 -41.86
C THR A 503 -4.40 7.78 -40.74
N ASN A 504 -3.94 7.64 -39.49
CA ASN A 504 -4.82 7.51 -38.31
C ASN A 504 -5.57 8.79 -37.96
N ALA A 505 -5.08 9.97 -38.38
CA ALA A 505 -5.84 11.21 -38.32
C ALA A 505 -6.96 11.26 -39.39
N GLY A 506 -7.00 10.31 -40.32
CA GLY A 506 -8.04 10.18 -41.34
C GLY A 506 -7.72 10.90 -42.64
N PHE A 507 -6.44 11.15 -42.94
CA PHE A 507 -6.02 11.52 -44.29
C PHE A 507 -6.00 10.28 -45.19
N GLU A 508 -6.69 10.38 -46.32
CA GLU A 508 -6.84 9.29 -47.30
C GLU A 508 -5.63 9.20 -48.25
N ASP A 509 -4.88 10.30 -48.41
CA ASP A 509 -3.78 10.40 -49.37
C ASP A 509 -2.50 10.92 -48.72
N VAL A 510 -1.78 10.03 -48.03
CA VAL A 510 -0.48 10.32 -47.41
C VAL A 510 0.65 9.81 -48.31
N ARG A 511 1.41 10.73 -48.89
CA ARG A 511 2.46 10.45 -49.87
C ARG A 511 3.84 10.78 -49.32
N PRO A 512 4.88 9.99 -49.64
CA PRO A 512 6.24 10.43 -49.39
C PRO A 512 6.61 11.55 -50.38
N TYR A 513 7.38 12.55 -49.92
CA TYR A 513 8.11 13.44 -50.83
C TYR A 513 9.62 13.34 -50.57
N LYS A 514 10.40 13.34 -51.64
CA LYS A 514 11.86 13.23 -51.56
C LYS A 514 12.40 14.56 -51.02
N TYR A 515 12.66 14.62 -49.72
CA TYR A 515 13.18 15.81 -49.04
C TYR A 515 14.70 15.89 -49.11
N TRP A 516 15.36 14.73 -49.19
CA TRP A 516 16.81 14.62 -49.22
C TRP A 516 17.27 13.86 -50.48
N ASP A 517 18.15 14.48 -51.25
CA ASP A 517 18.83 13.83 -52.38
C ASP A 517 20.31 13.62 -52.02
N ALA A 518 20.69 12.37 -51.78
CA ALA A 518 22.01 12.02 -51.26
C ALA A 518 23.16 12.42 -52.21
N GLU A 519 22.89 12.59 -53.50
CA GLU A 519 23.88 12.94 -54.52
C GLU A 519 24.11 14.46 -54.69
N LYS A 520 23.18 15.31 -54.23
CA LYS A 520 23.23 16.78 -54.41
C LYS A 520 23.19 17.52 -53.07
N ARG A 521 24.17 17.22 -52.21
CA ARG A 521 24.36 17.83 -50.86
C ARG A 521 23.85 19.28 -50.79
N GLY A 522 22.64 19.47 -50.26
CA GLY A 522 22.18 20.77 -49.74
C GLY A 522 21.18 21.60 -50.55
N SER A 523 20.25 21.04 -51.34
CA SER A 523 19.10 21.85 -51.80
C SER A 523 17.75 21.13 -51.66
N ALA A 524 16.83 21.74 -50.91
CA ALA A 524 15.42 21.34 -50.84
C ALA A 524 14.67 21.90 -52.06
N CYS A 525 13.80 21.09 -52.66
CA CYS A 525 13.08 21.37 -53.91
C CYS A 525 12.16 22.62 -53.79
N GLY A 526 12.38 23.61 -54.66
CA GLY A 526 11.79 24.95 -54.60
C GLY A 526 10.45 25.15 -55.33
N SER A 527 9.52 24.21 -55.28
CA SER A 527 8.18 24.39 -55.88
C SER A 527 7.07 23.78 -55.01
N CYS A 528 6.52 24.58 -54.10
CA CYS A 528 5.36 24.19 -53.29
C CYS A 528 4.08 24.81 -53.88
N ASN A 529 3.13 23.97 -54.27
CA ASN A 529 1.78 24.38 -54.67
C ASN A 529 0.97 24.73 -53.39
N PRO A 530 0.26 25.88 -53.34
CA PRO A 530 -0.50 26.31 -52.14
C PRO A 530 -1.58 25.33 -51.67
N ASP A 531 -2.03 24.39 -52.51
CA ASP A 531 -3.05 23.39 -52.14
C ASP A 531 -2.50 22.13 -51.45
N LEU A 532 -1.19 22.10 -51.15
CA LEU A 532 -0.50 20.93 -50.57
C LEU A 532 -0.07 21.15 -49.12
N LEU A 533 -0.33 20.15 -48.25
CA LEU A 533 0.15 20.13 -46.87
C LEU A 533 1.49 19.40 -46.77
N PHE A 534 2.54 20.12 -46.39
CA PHE A 534 3.86 19.56 -46.10
C PHE A 534 4.01 19.25 -44.61
N ALA A 535 4.23 17.97 -44.29
CA ALA A 535 4.56 17.54 -42.94
C ALA A 535 6.09 17.45 -42.80
N LEU A 536 6.69 18.47 -42.21
CA LEU A 536 8.11 18.45 -41.87
C LEU A 536 8.33 17.48 -40.69
N SER A 537 8.90 16.30 -40.94
CA SER A 537 9.38 15.45 -39.85
C SER A 537 10.73 15.98 -39.40
N GLY A 538 10.77 16.61 -38.22
CA GLY A 538 12.01 17.13 -37.64
C GLY A 538 13.02 16.01 -37.40
N MET A 539 13.97 15.83 -38.32
CA MET A 539 15.22 15.12 -38.05
C MET A 539 16.15 16.07 -37.29
N SER A 540 16.23 15.86 -35.97
CA SER A 540 17.45 15.79 -35.10
C SER A 540 18.56 16.83 -35.36
N LEU A 541 19.08 17.68 -34.45
CA LEU A 541 19.69 17.53 -33.10
C LEU A 541 20.49 18.85 -32.86
N PRO A 542 20.99 19.22 -31.66
CA PRO A 542 21.03 18.52 -30.37
C PRO A 542 20.00 18.99 -29.33
#